data_AF-H0GTJ4-F1
#
_entry.id   AF-H0GTJ4-F1
#
_cell.length_a   1.000
_cell.length_b   1.000
_cell.length_c   1.000
_cell.angle_alpha   90.00
_cell.angle_beta   90.00
_cell.angle_gamma   90.00
#
_symmetry.space_group_name_H-M   'P 1'
#
loop_
_entity.id
_entity.type
_entity.pdbx_description
1 polymer ?
#
loop_
_entity_poly.entity_id
_entity_poly.type
_entity_poly.pdbx_seq_one_letter_code
_entity_poly.pdbx_strand_id
1 'polypeptide(L)'
;MTDEQIMQERQDLYGSLDPKLIAKLLKNINKRAKEENNAPLFAEIEGAPGTWVGGNKQGIYDLPALEDEDVNAALEVRPQSSINSTHVQFQEDQEDHENNDDADDVAPLDFQMAQSIDHMKNEDLFKDVHFIKEGKQIEMDLKKLDINDPDFNEKLHEKYFPDLPKEVNKLKWMQPAQEETNRKYVIEDITECRFDFNGNLVPPTRQIDSTVRSGLHHHGDSPELAGYTIVELEHLARSTFSSQRCIAIQTLGRILYKLGQKSYYQLVPEIDAETYKEDGSISNVMDKIYAMFWDLVKDGKIIQSLEIASDEKFTRNLSVRSYSIDALWLWKQGGGDFRIKK
;
A
#
# COMPACT_ATOMS: atom_id res chain seq x y z
N MET A 1 -29.07 -12.84 -31.68
CA MET A 1 -29.12 -14.26 -31.32
C MET A 1 -30.48 -14.77 -31.77
N THR A 2 -30.53 -15.75 -32.65
CA THR A 2 -31.80 -16.32 -33.14
C THR A 2 -32.37 -17.31 -32.12
N ASP A 3 -33.70 -17.45 -32.07
CA ASP A 3 -34.37 -18.35 -31.10
C ASP A 3 -33.90 -19.80 -31.21
N GLU A 4 -33.50 -20.23 -32.41
CA GLU A 4 -32.92 -21.55 -32.66
C GLU A 4 -31.55 -21.72 -31.99
N GLN A 5 -30.70 -20.68 -32.01
CA GLN A 5 -29.40 -20.69 -31.33
C GLN A 5 -29.59 -20.77 -29.81
N ILE A 6 -30.58 -20.05 -29.27
CA ILE A 6 -30.91 -20.08 -27.84
C ILE A 6 -31.35 -21.48 -27.41
N MET A 7 -32.18 -22.17 -28.21
CA MET A 7 -32.60 -23.54 -27.89
C MET A 7 -31.45 -24.55 -27.95
N GLN A 8 -30.53 -24.37 -28.90
CA GLN A 8 -29.38 -25.26 -29.05
C GLN A 8 -28.39 -25.10 -27.88
N GLU A 9 -28.02 -23.86 -27.54
CA GLU A 9 -27.17 -23.59 -26.37
C GLU A 9 -27.81 -24.08 -25.07
N ARG A 10 -29.14 -23.94 -24.94
CA ARG A 10 -29.89 -24.46 -23.81
C ARG A 10 -29.80 -25.99 -23.73
N GLN A 11 -29.92 -26.72 -24.83
CA GLN A 11 -29.80 -28.18 -24.84
C GLN A 11 -28.38 -28.65 -24.49
N ASP A 12 -27.35 -27.96 -25.00
CA ASP A 12 -25.95 -28.25 -24.68
C ASP A 12 -25.64 -28.01 -23.18
N LEU A 13 -26.23 -26.97 -22.58
CA LEU A 13 -26.18 -26.74 -21.14
C LEU A 13 -26.90 -27.85 -20.34
N TYR A 14 -28.08 -28.29 -20.76
CA TYR A 14 -28.77 -29.41 -20.08
C TYR A 14 -28.03 -30.75 -20.19
N GLY A 15 -27.27 -30.97 -21.27
CA GLY A 15 -26.47 -32.18 -21.45
C GLY A 15 -25.16 -32.18 -20.65
N SER A 16 -24.61 -31.01 -20.35
CA SER A 16 -23.30 -30.88 -19.67
C SER A 16 -23.38 -30.74 -18.14
N LEU A 17 -24.54 -30.35 -17.59
CA LEU A 17 -24.74 -30.20 -16.15
C LEU A 17 -25.32 -31.46 -15.46
N ASP A 18 -24.87 -31.74 -14.23
CA ASP A 18 -25.36 -32.86 -13.42
C ASP A 18 -26.87 -32.67 -13.09
N PRO A 19 -27.73 -33.67 -13.38
CA PRO A 19 -29.18 -33.61 -13.12
C PRO A 19 -29.53 -33.31 -11.66
N LYS A 20 -28.67 -33.67 -10.68
CA LYS A 20 -28.89 -33.34 -9.26
C LYS A 20 -28.73 -31.84 -8.98
N LEU A 21 -27.82 -31.18 -9.71
CA LEU A 21 -27.55 -29.76 -9.57
C LEU A 21 -28.71 -28.93 -10.17
N ILE A 22 -29.20 -29.36 -11.33
CA ILE A 22 -30.40 -28.80 -11.99
C ILE A 22 -31.62 -28.93 -11.08
N ALA A 23 -31.84 -30.09 -10.44
CA ALA A 23 -32.93 -30.30 -9.52
C ALA A 23 -32.85 -29.38 -8.28
N LYS A 24 -31.65 -29.14 -7.74
CA LYS A 24 -31.43 -28.20 -6.64
C LYS A 24 -31.68 -26.74 -7.05
N LEU A 25 -31.22 -26.34 -8.23
CA LEU A 25 -31.44 -25.00 -8.79
C LEU A 25 -32.93 -24.72 -9.01
N LEU A 26 -33.66 -25.64 -9.63
CA LEU A 26 -35.11 -25.53 -9.81
C LEU A 26 -35.86 -25.46 -8.48
N LYS A 27 -35.43 -26.23 -7.47
CA LYS A 27 -36.02 -26.18 -6.13
C LYS A 27 -35.79 -24.81 -5.46
N ASN A 28 -34.61 -24.21 -5.64
CA ASN A 28 -34.29 -22.89 -5.10
C ASN A 28 -35.04 -21.77 -5.83
N ILE A 29 -35.19 -21.86 -7.15
CA ILE A 29 -35.96 -20.89 -7.96
C ILE A 29 -37.44 -20.95 -7.56
N ASN A 30 -38.03 -22.15 -7.46
CA ASN A 30 -39.43 -22.31 -7.05
C ASN A 30 -39.67 -21.89 -5.59
N LYS A 31 -38.66 -21.97 -4.72
CA LYS A 31 -38.73 -21.46 -3.35
C LYS A 31 -38.75 -19.92 -3.33
N ARG A 32 -37.90 -19.27 -4.15
CA ARG A 32 -37.84 -17.80 -4.26
C ARG A 32 -39.07 -17.21 -4.97
N ALA A 33 -39.63 -17.90 -5.97
CA ALA A 33 -40.84 -17.46 -6.68
C ALA A 33 -42.12 -17.50 -5.83
N LYS A 34 -42.11 -18.21 -4.70
CA LYS A 34 -43.24 -18.25 -3.77
C LYS A 34 -43.31 -17.07 -2.80
N GLU A 35 -42.22 -16.31 -2.64
CA GLU A 35 -42.13 -15.31 -1.56
C GLU A 35 -42.47 -13.89 -2.01
N GLU A 36 -42.21 -13.41 -3.25
CA GLU A 36 -42.72 -12.10 -3.71
C GLU A 36 -42.86 -11.99 -5.25
N ASN A 37 -43.82 -11.17 -5.71
CA ASN A 37 -44.16 -10.91 -7.12
C ASN A 37 -43.11 -10.09 -7.91
N ASN A 38 -41.88 -9.91 -7.41
CA ASN A 38 -40.91 -9.04 -8.09
C ASN A 38 -39.43 -9.44 -7.84
N ALA A 39 -39.06 -10.68 -8.19
CA ALA A 39 -37.66 -11.10 -8.17
C ALA A 39 -36.96 -10.79 -9.52
N PRO A 40 -35.75 -10.20 -9.53
CA PRO A 40 -35.03 -9.92 -10.78
C PRO A 40 -34.52 -11.21 -11.43
N LEU A 41 -34.44 -11.17 -12.77
CA LEU A 41 -34.17 -12.32 -13.65
C LEU A 41 -32.73 -12.88 -13.59
N PHE A 42 -31.83 -12.24 -12.83
CA PHE A 42 -30.40 -12.59 -12.77
C PHE A 42 -29.91 -12.75 -11.33
N ALA A 43 -28.96 -13.67 -11.12
CA ALA A 43 -28.34 -13.88 -9.83
C ALA A 43 -27.49 -12.65 -9.44
N GLU A 44 -27.79 -12.06 -8.28
CA GLU A 44 -27.02 -10.96 -7.72
C GLU A 44 -25.55 -11.36 -7.53
N ILE A 45 -24.65 -10.63 -8.18
CA ILE A 45 -23.20 -10.70 -7.95
C ILE A 45 -22.91 -9.92 -6.65
N GLU A 46 -22.18 -10.55 -5.73
CA GLU A 46 -21.72 -9.91 -4.50
C GLU A 46 -20.97 -8.60 -4.83
N GLY A 47 -21.46 -7.47 -4.31
CA GLY A 47 -20.87 -6.14 -4.51
C GLY A 47 -21.55 -5.25 -5.55
N ALA A 48 -22.67 -5.67 -6.14
CA ALA A 48 -23.48 -4.80 -7.00
C ALA A 48 -24.13 -3.65 -6.18
N PRO A 49 -24.28 -2.45 -6.78
CA PRO A 49 -24.78 -1.26 -6.07
C PRO A 49 -26.17 -1.53 -5.48
N GLY A 50 -26.24 -1.57 -4.15
CA GLY A 50 -27.47 -1.84 -3.38
C GLY A 50 -27.39 -3.04 -2.43
N THR A 51 -26.40 -3.91 -2.59
CA THR A 51 -26.14 -5.04 -1.68
C THR A 51 -25.28 -4.60 -0.50
N TRP A 52 -25.84 -4.61 0.71
CA TRP A 52 -25.15 -4.26 1.96
C TRP A 52 -24.40 -5.50 2.46
N VAL A 53 -23.10 -5.37 2.71
CA VAL A 53 -22.28 -6.46 3.24
C VAL A 53 -22.41 -6.42 4.76
N GLY A 54 -23.38 -7.16 5.31
CA GLY A 54 -23.59 -7.19 6.77
C GLY A 54 -24.95 -7.66 7.26
N GLY A 55 -25.70 -8.46 6.50
CA GLY A 55 -27.02 -8.94 6.89
C GLY A 55 -28.17 -8.33 6.07
N ASN A 56 -29.35 -8.95 6.16
CA ASN A 56 -30.51 -8.62 5.34
C ASN A 56 -31.07 -7.22 5.66
N LYS A 57 -31.58 -6.53 4.64
CA LYS A 57 -32.23 -5.21 4.80
C LYS A 57 -33.64 -5.29 5.39
N GLN A 58 -34.22 -6.48 5.56
CA GLN A 58 -35.52 -6.62 6.23
C GLN A 58 -35.34 -6.59 7.75
N GLY A 59 -35.76 -5.48 8.39
CA GLY A 59 -35.89 -5.39 9.85
C GLY A 59 -35.05 -4.33 10.55
N ILE A 60 -34.31 -3.47 9.82
CA ILE A 60 -33.45 -2.43 10.43
C ILE A 60 -34.23 -1.45 11.32
N TYR A 61 -35.52 -1.24 11.06
CA TYR A 61 -36.37 -0.33 11.83
C TYR A 61 -37.09 -0.99 13.03
N ASP A 62 -36.90 -2.29 13.26
CA ASP A 62 -37.63 -3.08 14.26
C ASP A 62 -36.68 -4.02 15.03
N LEU A 63 -35.46 -3.53 15.30
CA LEU A 63 -34.51 -4.21 16.18
C LEU A 63 -34.86 -3.87 17.63
N PRO A 64 -35.04 -4.87 18.52
CA PRO A 64 -35.21 -4.60 19.95
C PRO A 64 -33.95 -3.89 20.47
N ALA A 65 -34.14 -2.85 21.29
CA ALA A 65 -33.03 -2.20 21.97
C ALA A 65 -32.33 -3.25 22.84
N LEU A 66 -31.03 -3.46 22.61
CA LEU A 66 -30.21 -4.34 23.44
C LEU A 66 -30.08 -3.67 24.81
N GLU A 67 -30.72 -4.23 25.82
CA GLU A 67 -30.59 -3.78 27.20
C GLU A 67 -29.17 -4.10 27.70
N ASP A 68 -28.61 -3.25 28.55
CA ASP A 68 -27.23 -3.39 29.06
C ASP A 68 -27.00 -4.75 29.74
N GLU A 69 -28.05 -5.38 30.27
CA GLU A 69 -28.05 -6.74 30.83
C GLU A 69 -27.64 -7.80 29.79
N ASP A 70 -28.19 -7.73 28.57
CA ASP A 70 -27.93 -8.69 27.49
C ASP A 70 -26.52 -8.51 26.92
N VAL A 71 -26.05 -7.26 26.86
CA VAL A 71 -24.69 -6.92 26.44
C VAL A 71 -23.67 -7.46 27.45
N ASN A 72 -23.92 -7.27 28.75
CA ASN A 72 -23.07 -7.79 29.81
C ASN A 72 -23.04 -9.33 29.85
N ALA A 73 -24.17 -9.98 29.55
CA ALA A 73 -24.25 -11.43 29.42
C ALA A 73 -23.47 -11.96 28.21
N ALA A 74 -23.56 -11.28 27.05
CA ALA A 74 -22.82 -11.64 25.83
C ALA A 74 -21.31 -11.41 25.94
N LEU A 75 -20.89 -10.43 26.76
CA LEU A 75 -19.49 -10.08 27.02
C LEU A 75 -18.90 -10.78 28.26
N GLU A 76 -19.67 -11.65 28.93
CA GLU A 76 -19.27 -12.34 30.17
C GLU A 76 -18.81 -11.40 31.31
N VAL A 77 -19.33 -10.16 31.36
CA VAL A 77 -18.97 -9.16 32.37
C VAL A 77 -19.79 -9.42 33.65
N ARG A 78 -19.11 -9.67 34.77
CA ARG A 78 -19.76 -9.85 36.07
C ARG A 78 -19.87 -8.49 36.80
N PRO A 79 -21.06 -8.10 37.30
CA PRO A 79 -21.17 -6.88 38.08
C PRO A 79 -20.47 -7.05 39.43
N GLN A 80 -19.46 -6.21 39.69
CA GLN A 80 -18.88 -6.11 41.03
C GLN A 80 -19.82 -5.29 41.91
N SER A 81 -20.46 -5.96 42.87
CA SER A 81 -21.16 -5.31 43.96
C SER A 81 -20.15 -4.71 44.93
N SER A 82 -20.05 -3.39 44.95
CA SER A 82 -19.64 -2.66 46.16
C SER A 82 -20.56 -1.45 46.35
N ILE A 83 -21.31 -1.51 47.45
CA ILE A 83 -22.25 -0.52 47.93
C ILE A 83 -21.47 0.46 48.80
N ASN A 84 -21.57 1.75 48.53
CA ASN A 84 -21.84 2.83 49.50
C ASN A 84 -21.80 4.20 48.78
N SER A 85 -22.92 4.58 48.15
CA SER A 85 -23.14 5.95 47.71
C SER A 85 -23.51 6.82 48.93
N THR A 86 -22.57 7.67 49.36
CA THR A 86 -22.88 8.80 50.23
C THR A 86 -23.36 9.94 49.34
N HIS A 87 -24.65 10.25 49.40
CA HIS A 87 -25.24 11.43 48.76
C HIS A 87 -24.77 12.67 49.52
N VAL A 88 -23.94 13.51 48.88
CA VAL A 88 -23.56 14.82 49.40
C VAL A 88 -24.32 15.87 48.59
N GLN A 89 -25.27 16.52 49.25
CA GLN A 89 -25.98 17.71 48.79
C GLN A 89 -25.11 18.90 49.22
N PHE A 90 -24.56 19.67 48.27
CA PHE A 90 -23.76 20.84 48.60
C PHE A 90 -24.65 22.08 48.77
N GLN A 91 -24.51 22.74 49.92
CA GLN A 91 -25.02 24.08 50.19
C GLN A 91 -24.22 25.11 49.37
N GLU A 92 -24.91 26.11 48.84
CA GLU A 92 -24.30 27.34 48.32
C GLU A 92 -23.68 28.10 49.49
N ASP A 93 -22.37 27.95 49.68
CA ASP A 93 -21.57 28.90 50.43
C ASP A 93 -20.56 29.55 49.48
N GLN A 94 -20.62 30.87 49.45
CA GLN A 94 -19.68 31.76 48.80
C GLN A 94 -18.31 31.58 49.45
N GLU A 95 -17.28 31.21 48.69
CA GLU A 95 -15.89 31.54 49.06
C GLU A 95 -14.96 31.40 47.84
N ASP A 96 -14.43 32.55 47.46
CA ASP A 96 -13.20 32.86 46.72
C ASP A 96 -12.36 31.68 46.17
N HIS A 97 -12.43 31.48 44.85
CA HIS A 97 -11.46 30.68 44.12
C HIS A 97 -10.12 31.42 44.00
N GLU A 98 -9.20 31.12 44.91
CA GLU A 98 -7.76 31.23 44.62
C GLU A 98 -7.35 30.11 43.64
N ASN A 99 -6.64 30.51 42.59
CA ASN A 99 -6.18 29.67 41.49
C ASN A 99 -5.30 28.51 41.98
N ASN A 100 -5.73 27.27 41.72
CA ASN A 100 -4.83 26.13 41.56
C ASN A 100 -5.13 25.52 40.19
N ASP A 101 -4.37 25.95 39.19
CA ASP A 101 -4.36 25.39 37.85
C ASP A 101 -3.59 24.06 37.88
N ASP A 102 -4.30 22.94 38.08
CA ASP A 102 -3.76 21.61 37.82
C ASP A 102 -3.65 21.42 36.29
N ALA A 103 -2.42 21.40 35.78
CA ALA A 103 -2.10 21.35 34.35
C ALA A 103 -2.54 20.05 33.63
N ASP A 104 -3.04 19.07 34.38
CA ASP A 104 -3.42 17.74 33.87
C ASP A 104 -4.94 17.63 33.56
N ASP A 105 -5.76 18.62 33.94
CA ASP A 105 -7.20 18.68 33.60
C ASP A 105 -7.49 19.46 32.29
N VAL A 106 -6.43 19.88 31.61
CA VAL A 106 -6.51 20.62 30.34
C VAL A 106 -6.67 19.62 29.19
N ALA A 107 -7.86 19.55 28.62
CA ALA A 107 -8.12 18.75 27.42
C ALA A 107 -7.12 19.10 26.30
N PRO A 108 -6.69 18.13 25.47
CA PRO A 108 -5.80 18.39 24.33
C PRO A 108 -6.34 19.52 23.44
N LEU A 109 -5.44 20.32 22.84
CA LEU A 109 -5.76 21.55 22.09
C LEU A 109 -6.89 21.36 21.06
N ASP A 110 -6.94 20.20 20.40
CA ASP A 110 -7.97 19.85 19.40
C ASP A 110 -9.37 19.70 20.01
N PHE A 111 -9.47 19.24 21.26
CA PHE A 111 -10.73 19.09 21.99
C PHE A 111 -11.17 20.39 22.68
N GLN A 112 -10.23 21.28 23.02
CA GLN A 112 -10.56 22.61 23.52
C GLN A 112 -11.24 23.49 22.45
N MET A 113 -10.85 23.34 21.18
CA MET A 113 -11.53 24.02 20.08
C MET A 113 -13.02 23.66 20.01
N ALA A 114 -13.38 22.39 20.19
CA ALA A 114 -14.77 21.94 20.14
C ALA A 114 -15.66 22.58 21.23
N GLN A 115 -15.14 22.75 22.45
CA GLN A 115 -15.89 23.42 23.53
C GLN A 115 -16.04 24.92 23.30
N SER A 116 -15.04 25.58 22.70
CA SER A 116 -15.12 27.01 22.39
C SER A 116 -16.12 27.35 21.27
N ILE A 117 -16.36 26.41 20.34
CA ILE A 117 -17.31 26.56 19.22
C ILE A 117 -18.76 26.61 19.71
N ASP A 118 -19.10 25.92 20.81
CA ASP A 118 -20.48 25.84 21.35
C ASP A 118 -20.97 27.16 21.98
N HIS A 119 -20.05 28.12 22.24
CA HIS A 119 -20.35 29.43 22.82
C HIS A 119 -20.10 30.61 21.87
N MET A 120 -19.70 30.34 20.63
CA MET A 120 -19.54 31.38 19.61
C MET A 120 -20.88 31.71 18.95
N LYS A 121 -21.12 32.99 18.67
CA LYS A 121 -22.29 33.41 17.89
C LYS A 121 -22.15 32.82 16.48
N ASN A 122 -23.28 32.45 15.87
CA ASN A 122 -23.30 31.95 14.48
C ASN A 122 -22.49 32.85 13.53
N GLU A 123 -22.59 34.17 13.68
CA GLU A 123 -21.83 35.14 12.87
C GLU A 123 -20.32 35.02 13.00
N ASP A 124 -19.81 34.59 14.15
CA ASP A 124 -18.38 34.36 14.39
C ASP A 124 -17.96 32.98 13.87
N LEU A 125 -18.82 31.96 13.96
CA LEU A 125 -18.62 30.65 13.30
C LEU A 125 -18.52 30.79 11.77
N PHE A 126 -19.35 31.64 11.17
CA PHE A 126 -19.38 31.88 9.72
C PHE A 126 -18.21 32.74 9.22
N LYS A 127 -17.41 33.35 10.10
CA LYS A 127 -16.15 34.03 9.69
C LYS A 127 -15.03 33.03 9.39
N ASP A 128 -15.00 31.91 10.11
CA ASP A 128 -13.97 30.88 9.98
C ASP A 128 -14.26 29.88 8.86
N VAL A 129 -15.52 29.76 8.41
CA VAL A 129 -15.93 28.87 7.32
C VAL A 129 -16.12 29.67 6.02
N HIS A 130 -15.18 29.53 5.08
CA HIS A 130 -15.25 30.20 3.78
C HIS A 130 -16.16 29.44 2.80
N PHE A 131 -17.31 30.03 2.48
CA PHE A 131 -18.17 29.59 1.38
C PHE A 131 -17.88 30.37 0.11
N ILE A 132 -18.19 29.79 -1.07
CA ILE A 132 -18.14 30.53 -2.34
C ILE A 132 -19.18 31.64 -2.25
N LYS A 133 -18.72 32.88 -2.04
CA LYS A 133 -19.58 34.06 -2.01
C LYS A 133 -20.00 34.35 -3.46
N GLU A 134 -21.30 34.47 -3.71
CA GLU A 134 -21.78 34.99 -4.99
C GLU A 134 -21.25 36.42 -5.13
N GLY A 135 -20.20 36.57 -5.95
CA GLY A 135 -19.53 37.85 -6.12
C GLY A 135 -20.52 38.90 -6.59
N LYS A 136 -20.60 40.02 -5.85
CA LYS A 136 -21.20 41.26 -6.37
C LYS A 136 -20.53 41.57 -7.71
N GLN A 137 -21.27 41.37 -8.79
CA GLN A 137 -21.00 41.88 -10.14
C GLN A 137 -19.52 41.94 -10.53
N ILE A 138 -18.93 40.80 -10.86
CA ILE A 138 -17.75 40.77 -11.74
C ILE A 138 -18.27 40.46 -13.14
N GLU A 139 -18.68 41.52 -13.84
CA GLU A 139 -18.85 41.58 -15.31
C GLU A 139 -17.49 41.52 -16.05
N MET A 140 -16.43 41.04 -15.40
CA MET A 140 -15.16 40.73 -16.08
C MET A 140 -15.15 39.26 -16.44
N ASP A 141 -15.46 39.00 -17.71
CA ASP A 141 -15.07 37.85 -18.51
C ASP A 141 -15.12 36.48 -17.82
N LEU A 142 -16.15 35.72 -18.21
CA LEU A 142 -16.27 34.27 -18.09
C LEU A 142 -15.16 33.53 -18.87
N LYS A 143 -13.88 33.85 -18.65
CA LYS A 143 -12.81 32.90 -18.95
C LYS A 143 -12.95 31.76 -17.95
N LYS A 144 -13.52 30.67 -18.45
CA LYS A 144 -13.46 29.35 -17.81
C LYS A 144 -11.99 29.09 -17.49
N LEU A 145 -11.67 28.70 -16.26
CA LEU A 145 -10.30 28.31 -15.95
C LEU A 145 -9.94 27.13 -16.84
N ASP A 146 -8.81 27.24 -17.52
CA ASP A 146 -8.22 26.13 -18.24
C ASP A 146 -7.37 25.33 -17.25
N ILE A 147 -7.70 24.06 -17.10
CA ILE A 147 -6.95 23.12 -16.24
C ILE A 147 -5.51 22.94 -16.69
N ASN A 148 -5.21 23.23 -17.97
CA ASN A 148 -3.88 23.10 -18.56
C ASN A 148 -3.04 24.38 -18.44
N ASP A 149 -3.55 25.42 -17.78
CA ASP A 149 -2.82 26.67 -17.58
C ASP A 149 -1.68 26.48 -16.55
N PRO A 150 -0.42 26.85 -16.85
CA PRO A 150 0.69 26.73 -15.90
C PRO A 150 0.46 27.48 -14.58
N ASP A 151 -0.32 28.57 -14.61
CA ASP A 151 -0.64 29.40 -13.45
C ASP A 151 -2.05 29.11 -12.91
N PHE A 152 -2.60 27.92 -13.19
CA PHE A 152 -3.96 27.53 -12.80
C PHE A 152 -4.24 27.74 -11.31
N ASN A 153 -3.31 27.33 -10.44
CA ASN A 153 -3.48 27.43 -8.99
C ASN A 153 -3.56 28.89 -8.52
N GLU A 154 -2.86 29.81 -9.18
CA GLU A 154 -2.90 31.23 -8.84
C GLU A 154 -4.23 31.86 -9.28
N LYS A 155 -4.66 31.56 -10.51
CA LYS A 155 -5.95 32.01 -11.07
C LYS A 155 -7.15 31.42 -10.32
N LEU A 156 -7.03 30.20 -9.81
CA LEU A 156 -8.07 29.55 -8.99
C LEU A 156 -8.23 30.26 -7.64
N HIS A 157 -7.11 30.58 -7.00
CA HIS A 157 -7.10 31.29 -5.74
C HIS A 157 -7.66 32.72 -5.89
N GLU A 158 -7.21 33.47 -6.90
CA GLU A 158 -7.70 34.82 -7.17
C GLU A 158 -9.21 34.87 -7.45
N LYS A 159 -9.75 33.85 -8.12
CA LYS A 159 -11.16 33.83 -8.53
C LYS A 159 -12.12 33.36 -7.43
N TYR A 160 -11.75 32.30 -6.70
CA TYR A 160 -12.67 31.64 -5.76
C TYR A 160 -12.32 31.86 -4.30
N PHE A 161 -11.07 32.20 -4.00
CA PHE A 161 -10.56 32.34 -2.63
C PHE A 161 -9.71 33.62 -2.43
N PRO A 162 -10.16 34.81 -2.89
CA PRO A 162 -9.36 36.03 -2.81
C PRO A 162 -9.09 36.49 -1.37
N ASP A 163 -10.00 36.16 -0.45
CA ASP A 163 -9.90 36.53 0.98
C ASP A 163 -9.00 35.57 1.77
N LEU A 164 -8.58 34.44 1.18
CA LEU A 164 -7.80 33.41 1.86
C LEU A 164 -6.29 33.70 1.77
N PRO A 165 -5.50 33.47 2.84
CA PRO A 165 -4.05 33.52 2.73
C PRO A 165 -3.52 32.43 1.80
N LYS A 166 -2.63 32.78 0.86
CA LYS A 166 -2.00 31.82 -0.06
C LYS A 166 -1.05 30.89 0.71
N GLU A 167 -1.51 29.71 1.07
CA GLU A 167 -0.70 28.70 1.73
C GLU A 167 0.21 27.94 0.75
N VAL A 168 1.31 28.59 0.36
CA VAL A 168 2.25 28.08 -0.66
C VAL A 168 2.78 26.67 -0.33
N ASN A 169 3.06 26.38 0.95
CA ASN A 169 3.56 25.06 1.36
C ASN A 169 2.50 23.96 1.23
N LYS A 170 1.24 24.26 1.56
CA LYS A 170 0.12 23.34 1.32
C LYS A 170 -0.27 23.27 -0.15
N LEU A 171 0.15 24.20 -1.02
CA LEU A 171 -0.10 24.08 -2.47
C LEU A 171 0.99 23.30 -3.20
N LYS A 172 2.18 23.13 -2.62
CA LYS A 172 3.29 22.40 -3.26
C LYS A 172 2.95 20.96 -3.62
N TRP A 173 2.10 20.27 -2.86
CA TRP A 173 1.70 18.89 -3.21
C TRP A 173 0.84 18.81 -4.48
N MET A 174 0.23 19.92 -4.90
CA MET A 174 -0.56 20.01 -6.14
C MET A 174 0.29 20.37 -7.36
N GLN A 175 1.57 20.69 -7.18
CA GLN A 175 2.45 20.95 -8.31
C GLN A 175 2.81 19.62 -8.97
N PRO A 176 2.87 19.57 -10.31
CA PRO A 176 3.36 18.38 -10.99
C PRO A 176 4.74 18.03 -10.44
N ALA A 177 4.96 16.76 -10.12
CA ALA A 177 6.27 16.29 -9.69
C ALA A 177 7.30 16.73 -10.74
N GLN A 178 8.42 17.30 -10.31
CA GLN A 178 9.48 17.68 -11.24
C GLN A 178 9.98 16.40 -11.92
N GLU A 179 9.62 16.23 -13.19
CA GLU A 179 10.13 15.15 -14.02
C GLU A 179 11.61 15.44 -14.30
N GLU A 180 12.48 14.95 -13.42
CA GLU A 180 13.93 14.96 -13.65
C GLU A 180 14.31 13.93 -14.71
N THR A 181 13.85 14.16 -15.93
CA THR A 181 13.96 13.30 -17.11
C THR A 181 15.38 13.16 -17.66
N ASN A 182 16.37 13.83 -17.05
CA ASN A 182 17.69 13.99 -17.65
C ASN A 182 18.87 13.89 -16.67
N ARG A 183 18.68 13.23 -15.52
CA ARG A 183 19.84 12.81 -14.74
C ARG A 183 20.50 11.67 -15.51
N LYS A 184 21.68 11.92 -16.08
CA LYS A 184 22.63 10.85 -16.40
C LYS A 184 22.99 10.21 -15.06
N TYR A 185 22.21 9.22 -14.64
CA TYR A 185 22.47 8.48 -13.41
C TYR A 185 23.77 7.69 -13.62
N VAL A 186 24.87 8.25 -13.13
CA VAL A 186 26.11 7.50 -12.94
C VAL A 186 25.93 6.78 -11.62
N ILE A 187 25.99 5.45 -11.65
CA ILE A 187 25.94 4.64 -10.44
C ILE A 187 27.31 4.78 -9.78
N GLU A 188 27.38 5.51 -8.68
CA GLU A 188 28.62 5.74 -7.94
C GLU A 188 28.95 4.56 -7.00
N ASP A 189 27.92 3.87 -6.51
CA ASP A 189 28.07 2.74 -5.58
C ASP A 189 27.30 1.49 -6.04
N ILE A 190 27.88 0.32 -5.73
CA ILE A 190 27.29 -1.00 -5.99
C ILE A 190 25.99 -1.23 -5.24
N THR A 191 25.77 -0.54 -4.12
CA THR A 191 24.51 -0.58 -3.38
C THR A 191 23.32 -0.05 -4.20
N GLU A 192 23.58 0.84 -5.16
CA GLU A 192 22.58 1.43 -6.06
C GLU A 192 22.30 0.56 -7.29
N CYS A 193 23.08 -0.49 -7.52
CA CYS A 193 22.87 -1.39 -8.65
C CYS A 193 21.55 -2.15 -8.51
N ARG A 194 20.68 -2.01 -9.52
CA ARG A 194 19.35 -2.62 -9.56
C ARG A 194 19.30 -3.86 -10.44
N PHE A 195 18.45 -4.81 -10.04
CA PHE A 195 18.30 -6.10 -10.69
C PHE A 195 16.84 -6.36 -11.08
N ASP A 196 16.66 -7.03 -12.22
CA ASP A 196 15.37 -7.59 -12.61
C ASP A 196 15.09 -8.91 -11.86
N PHE A 197 13.87 -9.44 -11.95
CA PHE A 197 13.54 -10.74 -11.34
C PHE A 197 14.33 -11.92 -11.93
N ASN A 198 14.96 -11.76 -13.09
CA ASN A 198 15.86 -12.76 -13.69
C ASN A 198 17.29 -12.65 -13.15
N GLY A 199 17.56 -11.70 -12.25
CA GLY A 199 18.85 -11.43 -11.66
C GLY A 199 19.81 -10.73 -12.62
N ASN A 200 19.34 -10.09 -13.69
CA ASN A 200 20.15 -9.25 -14.58
C ASN A 200 20.22 -7.82 -14.04
N LEU A 201 21.35 -7.16 -14.27
CA LEU A 201 21.47 -5.73 -13.97
C LEU A 201 20.57 -4.90 -14.89
N VAL A 202 19.91 -3.91 -14.30
CA VAL A 202 19.03 -2.96 -14.97
C VAL A 202 19.77 -1.63 -15.11
N PRO A 203 19.95 -1.11 -16.33
CA PRO A 203 20.58 0.19 -16.51
C PRO A 203 19.65 1.31 -15.98
N PRO A 204 20.19 2.36 -15.37
CA PRO A 204 19.38 3.44 -14.79
C PRO A 204 18.63 4.24 -15.85
N THR A 205 19.09 4.21 -17.10
CA THR A 205 18.44 4.83 -18.25
C THR A 205 17.23 4.05 -18.77
N ARG A 206 16.91 2.87 -18.19
CA ARG A 206 15.78 2.06 -18.64
C ARG A 206 14.48 2.77 -18.29
N GLN A 207 13.85 3.35 -19.30
CA GLN A 207 12.52 3.93 -19.17
C GLN A 207 11.48 2.85 -18.83
N ILE A 208 10.54 3.26 -17.98
CA ILE A 208 9.49 2.39 -17.44
C ILE A 208 8.24 2.63 -18.28
N ASP A 209 8.34 2.31 -19.56
CA ASP A 209 7.29 2.63 -20.54
C ASP A 209 6.01 1.80 -20.35
N SER A 210 6.01 0.82 -19.46
CA SER A 210 4.80 0.04 -19.14
C SER A 210 4.77 -0.47 -17.70
N THR A 211 4.42 0.43 -16.80
CA THR A 211 4.16 0.16 -15.37
C THR A 211 3.19 -1.00 -15.11
N VAL A 212 2.35 -1.40 -16.07
CA VAL A 212 1.34 -2.45 -15.86
C VAL A 212 1.84 -3.87 -16.12
N ARG A 213 2.93 -4.06 -16.89
CA ARG A 213 3.22 -5.37 -17.50
C ARG A 213 4.54 -6.01 -17.10
N SER A 214 5.50 -5.24 -16.60
CA SER A 214 6.80 -5.79 -16.18
C SER A 214 6.78 -6.39 -14.77
N GLY A 215 5.83 -5.98 -13.91
CA GLY A 215 5.80 -6.35 -12.49
C GLY A 215 7.03 -5.85 -11.71
N LEU A 216 7.94 -5.15 -12.37
CA LEU A 216 9.19 -4.66 -11.80
C LEU A 216 8.91 -3.30 -11.18
N HIS A 217 8.09 -3.33 -10.14
CA HIS A 217 7.58 -2.13 -9.49
C HIS A 217 8.62 -1.56 -8.54
N HIS A 218 8.53 -0.24 -8.45
CA HIS A 218 9.21 0.65 -7.55
C HIS A 218 8.98 0.29 -6.08
N HIS A 219 10.05 0.17 -5.31
CA HIS A 219 9.93 0.11 -3.85
C HIS A 219 10.89 1.10 -3.20
N GLY A 220 10.43 1.68 -2.09
CA GLY A 220 11.23 2.49 -1.17
C GLY A 220 11.61 3.85 -1.74
N ASP A 221 12.91 4.05 -1.86
CA ASP A 221 13.54 5.37 -1.81
C ASP A 221 13.80 6.00 -3.19
N SER A 222 13.69 5.24 -4.28
CA SER A 222 13.87 5.74 -5.65
C SER A 222 12.77 5.20 -6.59
N PRO A 223 11.54 5.74 -6.48
CA PRO A 223 10.41 5.31 -7.29
C PRO A 223 10.50 5.73 -8.76
N GLU A 224 11.58 6.36 -9.19
CA GLU A 224 11.86 6.67 -10.59
C GLU A 224 12.65 5.56 -11.32
N LEU A 225 13.31 4.67 -10.58
CA LEU A 225 14.18 3.63 -11.16
C LEU A 225 13.53 2.24 -11.17
N ALA A 226 13.82 1.47 -12.21
CA ALA A 226 13.33 0.11 -12.37
C ALA A 226 14.24 -0.92 -11.70
N GLY A 227 13.64 -1.94 -11.08
CA GLY A 227 14.36 -3.06 -10.47
C GLY A 227 14.66 -2.85 -9.00
N TYR A 228 15.20 -3.91 -8.39
CA TYR A 228 15.44 -3.97 -6.95
C TYR A 228 16.94 -4.00 -6.67
N THR A 229 17.40 -3.27 -5.66
CA THR A 229 18.78 -3.39 -5.16
C THR A 229 18.94 -4.68 -4.34
N ILE A 230 20.18 -5.10 -4.14
CA ILE A 230 20.46 -6.28 -3.28
C ILE A 230 19.97 -6.04 -1.85
N VAL A 231 20.09 -4.81 -1.34
CA VAL A 231 19.64 -4.41 0.00
C VAL A 231 18.12 -4.49 0.11
N GLU A 232 17.39 -3.98 -0.89
CA GLU A 232 15.92 -4.08 -0.93
C GLU A 232 15.48 -5.55 -0.99
N LEU A 233 16.11 -6.38 -1.82
CA LEU A 233 15.80 -7.81 -1.92
C LEU A 233 16.09 -8.56 -0.61
N GLU A 234 17.19 -8.21 0.05
CA GLU A 234 17.57 -8.76 1.35
C GLU A 234 16.54 -8.41 2.44
N HIS A 235 16.04 -7.17 2.43
CA HIS A 235 14.95 -6.74 3.31
C HIS A 235 13.65 -7.51 3.01
N LEU A 236 13.27 -7.62 1.75
CA LEU A 236 12.06 -8.33 1.30
C LEU A 236 12.11 -9.84 1.60
N ALA A 237 13.29 -10.46 1.53
CA ALA A 237 13.47 -11.88 1.86
C ALA A 237 13.12 -12.21 3.33
N ARG A 238 13.22 -11.21 4.22
CA ARG A 238 12.87 -11.30 5.65
C ARG A 238 11.49 -10.74 5.99
N SER A 239 10.73 -10.26 5.01
CA SER A 239 9.34 -9.81 5.21
C SER A 239 8.49 -10.90 5.85
N THR A 240 7.39 -10.53 6.50
CA THR A 240 6.39 -11.50 7.00
C THR A 240 5.51 -12.05 5.88
N PHE A 241 5.40 -11.34 4.74
CA PHE A 241 4.54 -11.70 3.63
C PHE A 241 5.20 -12.72 2.68
N SER A 242 4.67 -13.94 2.67
CA SER A 242 5.31 -15.08 2.00
C SER A 242 5.58 -14.87 0.50
N SER A 243 4.67 -14.24 -0.25
CA SER A 243 4.86 -14.07 -1.70
C SER A 243 5.98 -13.10 -2.04
N GLN A 244 6.12 -11.99 -1.30
CA GLN A 244 7.25 -11.05 -1.47
C GLN A 244 8.57 -11.75 -1.16
N ARG A 245 8.62 -12.52 -0.06
CA ARG A 245 9.81 -13.31 0.29
C ARG A 245 10.19 -14.27 -0.82
N CYS A 246 9.24 -15.03 -1.37
CA CYS A 246 9.50 -15.98 -2.44
C CYS A 246 10.11 -15.32 -3.67
N ILE A 247 9.60 -14.15 -4.08
CA ILE A 247 10.12 -13.40 -5.22
C ILE A 247 11.55 -12.91 -4.93
N ALA A 248 11.76 -12.34 -3.74
CA ALA A 248 13.07 -11.85 -3.33
C ALA A 248 14.12 -12.97 -3.27
N ILE A 249 13.79 -14.10 -2.65
CA ILE A 249 14.66 -15.27 -2.51
C ILE A 249 15.03 -15.86 -3.87
N GLN A 250 14.07 -16.03 -4.78
CA GLN A 250 14.35 -16.52 -6.13
C GLN A 250 15.28 -15.56 -6.90
N THR A 251 15.04 -14.25 -6.78
CA THR A 251 15.85 -13.23 -7.43
C THR A 251 17.28 -13.23 -6.87
N LEU A 252 17.43 -13.28 -5.55
CA LEU A 252 18.72 -13.40 -4.86
C LEU A 252 19.47 -14.67 -5.29
N GLY A 253 18.81 -15.82 -5.38
CA GLY A 253 19.44 -17.06 -5.85
C GLY A 253 20.03 -16.93 -7.27
N ARG A 254 19.30 -16.28 -8.18
CA ARG A 254 19.77 -16.00 -9.55
C ARG A 254 20.95 -15.04 -9.57
N ILE A 255 20.91 -14.00 -8.73
CA ILE A 255 22.01 -13.04 -8.56
C ILE A 255 23.27 -13.76 -8.04
N LEU A 256 23.15 -14.56 -6.98
CA LEU A 256 24.26 -15.31 -6.40
C LEU A 256 24.92 -16.27 -7.40
N TYR A 257 24.12 -16.94 -8.23
CA TYR A 257 24.65 -17.78 -9.32
C TYR A 257 25.46 -16.95 -10.33
N LYS A 258 24.89 -15.84 -10.80
CA LYS A 258 25.53 -14.96 -11.79
C LYS A 258 26.78 -14.26 -11.27
N LEU A 259 26.80 -13.88 -9.99
CA LEU A 259 27.97 -13.34 -9.29
C LEU A 259 29.10 -14.35 -9.19
N GLY A 260 28.80 -15.60 -8.82
CA GLY A 260 29.81 -16.66 -8.76
C GLY A 260 30.42 -16.97 -10.13
N GLN A 261 29.59 -16.97 -11.19
CA GLN A 261 30.03 -17.18 -12.57
C GLN A 261 30.67 -15.94 -13.21
N LYS A 262 30.70 -14.79 -12.52
CA LYS A 262 31.15 -13.49 -13.05
C LYS A 262 30.52 -13.13 -14.40
N SER A 263 29.21 -13.32 -14.51
CA SER A 263 28.47 -13.31 -15.79
C SER A 263 27.70 -12.01 -16.09
N TYR A 264 28.00 -10.91 -15.40
CA TYR A 264 27.41 -9.60 -15.67
C TYR A 264 28.18 -8.86 -16.76
N TYR A 265 27.77 -9.10 -18.00
CA TYR A 265 28.29 -8.40 -19.18
C TYR A 265 27.78 -6.96 -19.31
N GLN A 266 26.74 -6.59 -18.55
CA GLN A 266 26.18 -5.24 -18.52
C GLN A 266 27.04 -4.25 -17.71
N LEU A 267 27.97 -4.75 -16.88
CA LEU A 267 28.92 -3.91 -16.16
C LEU A 267 29.98 -3.43 -17.14
N VAL A 268 29.91 -2.15 -17.48
CA VAL A 268 30.94 -1.45 -18.25
C VAL A 268 31.54 -0.39 -17.32
N PRO A 269 32.68 -0.68 -16.66
CA PRO A 269 33.30 0.30 -15.78
C PRO A 269 33.85 1.45 -16.62
N GLU A 270 33.48 2.68 -16.26
CA GLU A 270 34.20 3.87 -16.72
C GLU A 270 35.42 4.03 -15.83
N ILE A 271 36.60 3.75 -16.39
CA ILE A 271 37.88 3.78 -15.66
C ILE A 271 38.66 4.99 -16.13
N ASP A 272 39.10 5.83 -15.19
CA ASP A 272 40.02 6.91 -15.47
C ASP A 272 41.44 6.38 -15.76
N ALA A 273 42.27 7.22 -16.39
CA ALA A 273 43.59 6.82 -16.85
C ALA A 273 44.58 6.52 -15.70
N GLU A 274 44.30 6.95 -14.46
CA GLU A 274 45.14 6.67 -13.31
C GLU A 274 44.81 5.30 -12.71
N THR A 275 43.53 5.00 -12.49
CA THR A 275 43.08 3.69 -11.99
C THR A 275 43.45 2.55 -12.95
N TYR A 276 43.45 2.79 -14.26
CA TYR A 276 43.92 1.80 -15.24
C TYR A 276 45.42 1.48 -15.10
N LYS A 277 46.25 2.46 -14.72
CA LYS A 277 47.70 2.26 -14.52
C LYS A 277 48.01 1.50 -13.23
N GLU A 278 47.20 1.69 -12.19
CA GLU A 278 47.37 0.98 -10.91
C GLU A 278 46.92 -0.48 -10.99
N ASP A 279 45.77 -0.74 -11.61
CA ASP A 279 45.20 -2.09 -11.69
C ASP A 279 45.65 -2.92 -12.89
N GLY A 280 46.28 -2.27 -13.87
CA GLY A 280 46.95 -2.89 -15.01
C GLY A 280 46.04 -3.54 -16.06
N SER A 281 44.82 -3.96 -15.71
CA SER A 281 43.86 -4.60 -16.63
C SER A 281 42.40 -4.43 -16.18
N ILE A 282 41.48 -4.30 -17.15
CA ILE A 282 40.02 -4.29 -16.93
C ILE A 282 39.55 -5.51 -16.14
N SER A 283 40.19 -6.67 -16.30
CA SER A 283 39.83 -7.88 -15.57
C SER A 283 40.00 -7.72 -14.05
N ASN A 284 41.03 -7.00 -13.61
CA ASN A 284 41.30 -6.80 -12.19
C ASN A 284 40.29 -5.82 -11.58
N VAL A 285 39.91 -4.77 -12.32
CA VAL A 285 38.87 -3.82 -11.93
C VAL A 285 37.51 -4.53 -11.80
N MET A 286 37.17 -5.39 -12.76
CA MET A 286 35.95 -6.21 -12.69
C MET A 286 35.98 -7.13 -11.46
N ASP A 287 37.12 -7.78 -11.17
CA ASP A 287 37.26 -8.62 -9.98
C ASP A 287 37.07 -7.84 -8.69
N LYS A 288 37.52 -6.58 -8.60
CA LYS A 288 37.20 -5.69 -7.47
C LYS A 288 35.71 -5.39 -7.38
N ILE A 289 35.04 -5.10 -8.49
CA ILE A 289 33.57 -4.89 -8.54
C ILE A 289 32.83 -6.13 -8.03
N TYR A 290 33.19 -7.32 -8.50
CA TYR A 290 32.61 -8.57 -8.01
C TYR A 290 32.92 -8.80 -6.52
N ALA A 291 34.12 -8.44 -6.04
CA ALA A 291 34.46 -8.52 -4.62
C ALA A 291 33.56 -7.62 -3.77
N MET A 292 33.29 -6.39 -4.22
CA MET A 292 32.37 -5.46 -3.55
C MET A 292 30.93 -6.01 -3.50
N PHE A 293 30.42 -6.62 -4.57
CA PHE A 293 29.13 -7.32 -4.53
C PHE A 293 29.11 -8.46 -3.51
N TRP A 294 30.20 -9.24 -3.42
CA TRP A 294 30.31 -10.31 -2.42
C TRP A 294 30.41 -9.78 -1.00
N ASP A 295 31.02 -8.61 -0.79
CA ASP A 295 31.03 -7.94 0.51
C ASP A 295 29.63 -7.48 0.90
N LEU A 296 28.86 -6.90 -0.03
CA LEU A 296 27.45 -6.57 0.20
C LEU A 296 26.60 -7.81 0.56
N VAL A 297 26.84 -8.94 -0.11
CA VAL A 297 26.17 -10.22 0.20
C VAL A 297 26.50 -10.73 1.60
N LYS A 298 27.76 -10.55 2.05
CA LYS A 298 28.20 -10.92 3.40
C LYS A 298 27.63 -10.01 4.46
N ASP A 299 27.66 -8.69 4.22
CA ASP A 299 27.18 -7.68 5.17
C ASP A 299 25.67 -7.81 5.37
N GLY A 300 24.91 -8.03 4.28
CA GLY A 300 23.48 -8.36 4.34
C GLY A 300 23.16 -9.77 4.87
N LYS A 301 24.18 -10.57 5.23
CA LYS A 301 24.05 -11.95 5.72
C LYS A 301 23.10 -12.81 4.88
N ILE A 302 23.13 -12.60 3.56
CA ILE A 302 22.11 -13.15 2.66
C ILE A 302 22.12 -14.67 2.69
N ILE A 303 23.30 -15.29 2.65
CA ILE A 303 23.44 -16.75 2.70
C ILE A 303 22.86 -17.32 4.01
N GLN A 304 23.18 -16.72 5.15
CA GLN A 304 22.65 -17.14 6.46
C GLN A 304 21.12 -16.98 6.51
N SER A 305 20.59 -15.89 5.95
CA SER A 305 19.15 -15.68 5.85
C SER A 305 18.46 -16.74 5.00
N LEU A 306 19.10 -17.18 3.91
CA LEU A 306 18.60 -18.27 3.06
C LEU A 306 18.67 -19.63 3.77
N GLU A 307 19.72 -19.91 4.54
CA GLU A 307 19.84 -21.12 5.36
C GLU A 307 18.73 -21.20 6.40
N ILE A 308 18.49 -20.11 7.14
CA ILE A 308 17.39 -20.02 8.11
C ILE A 308 16.03 -20.17 7.41
N ALA A 309 15.85 -19.56 6.25
CA ALA A 309 14.61 -19.64 5.48
C ALA A 309 14.35 -21.05 4.90
N SER A 310 15.40 -21.84 4.69
CA SER A 310 15.32 -23.23 4.21
C SER A 310 14.94 -24.24 5.30
N ASP A 311 15.26 -23.94 6.55
CA ASP A 311 15.00 -24.84 7.68
C ASP A 311 13.51 -24.83 8.08
N GLU A 312 12.96 -26.03 8.23
CA GLU A 312 11.59 -26.27 8.67
C GLU A 312 11.31 -25.73 10.08
N LYS A 313 12.31 -25.67 10.95
CA LYS A 313 12.15 -25.17 12.32
C LYS A 313 11.79 -23.69 12.34
N PHE A 314 12.35 -22.90 11.42
CA PHE A 314 12.19 -21.44 11.41
C PHE A 314 11.13 -20.98 10.40
N THR A 315 10.93 -21.70 9.30
CA THR A 315 10.01 -21.29 8.23
C THR A 315 8.92 -22.33 8.00
N ARG A 316 7.68 -21.99 8.37
CA ARG A 316 6.51 -22.86 8.16
C ARG A 316 6.07 -22.95 6.69
N ASN A 317 6.22 -21.86 5.92
CA ASN A 317 5.77 -21.80 4.54
C ASN A 317 6.61 -22.73 3.64
N LEU A 318 5.96 -23.64 2.92
CA LEU A 318 6.64 -24.63 2.06
C LEU A 318 7.33 -23.96 0.88
N SER A 319 6.67 -23.05 0.18
CA SER A 319 7.23 -22.38 -1.00
C SER A 319 8.48 -21.58 -0.66
N VAL A 320 8.45 -20.83 0.45
CA VAL A 320 9.63 -20.08 0.92
C VAL A 320 10.80 -21.03 1.18
N ARG A 321 10.57 -22.17 1.84
CA ARG A 321 11.60 -23.18 2.08
C ARG A 321 12.16 -23.74 0.78
N SER A 322 11.28 -24.20 -0.14
CA SER A 322 11.70 -24.76 -1.42
C SER A 322 12.54 -23.79 -2.23
N TYR A 323 12.09 -22.54 -2.37
CA TYR A 323 12.85 -21.53 -3.10
C TYR A 323 14.15 -21.14 -2.39
N SER A 324 14.22 -21.20 -1.06
CA SER A 324 15.47 -20.98 -0.32
C SER A 324 16.48 -22.09 -0.58
N ILE A 325 16.02 -23.35 -0.62
CA ILE A 325 16.87 -24.50 -0.98
C ILE A 325 17.38 -24.35 -2.43
N ASP A 326 16.51 -23.96 -3.36
CA ASP A 326 16.88 -23.72 -4.76
C ASP A 326 17.90 -22.57 -4.88
N ALA A 327 17.71 -21.49 -4.12
CA ALA A 327 18.64 -20.36 -4.10
C ALA A 327 20.02 -20.76 -3.53
N LEU A 328 20.06 -21.57 -2.46
CA LEU A 328 21.31 -22.12 -1.92
C LEU A 328 21.99 -23.08 -2.90
N TRP A 329 21.20 -23.86 -3.64
CA TRP A 329 21.73 -24.73 -4.69
C TRP A 329 22.34 -23.91 -5.83
N LEU A 330 21.64 -22.86 -6.31
CA LEU A 330 22.14 -21.92 -7.31
C LEU A 330 23.43 -21.25 -6.87
N TRP A 331 23.52 -20.81 -5.61
CA TRP A 331 24.74 -20.26 -5.04
C TRP A 331 25.91 -21.25 -5.10
N LYS A 332 25.69 -22.52 -4.74
CA LYS A 332 26.72 -23.58 -4.82
C LYS A 332 27.15 -23.86 -6.26
N GLN A 333 26.20 -23.91 -7.19
CA GLN A 333 26.49 -24.08 -8.63
C GLN A 333 27.24 -22.88 -9.22
N GLY A 334 26.99 -21.68 -8.70
CA GLY A 334 27.70 -20.46 -9.07
C GLY A 334 29.18 -20.47 -8.68
N GLY A 335 29.58 -21.31 -7.71
CA GLY A 335 30.96 -21.40 -7.25
C GLY A 335 31.27 -20.52 -6.02
N GLY A 336 30.32 -19.70 -5.57
CA GLY A 336 30.46 -18.85 -4.39
C GLY A 336 31.43 -17.67 -4.57
N ASP A 337 31.85 -17.08 -3.45
CA ASP A 337 32.84 -15.99 -3.46
C ASP A 337 34.20 -16.54 -3.89
N PHE A 338 34.67 -16.07 -5.05
CA PHE A 338 35.92 -16.50 -5.66
C PHE A 338 37.16 -16.21 -4.80
N ARG A 339 37.06 -15.32 -3.81
CA ARG A 339 38.15 -15.00 -2.87
C ARG A 339 38.33 -16.09 -1.81
N ILE A 340 37.29 -16.85 -1.51
CA ILE A 340 37.33 -17.94 -0.54
C ILE A 340 37.84 -19.18 -1.27
N LYS A 341 39.09 -19.57 -1.00
CA LYS A 341 39.63 -20.84 -1.50
C LYS A 341 38.78 -21.99 -0.97
N LYS A 342 38.29 -22.84 -1.87
CA LYS A 342 37.53 -24.07 -1.54
C LYS A 342 38.36 -25.06 -0.74
#